data_AF-A0A398CZD5-F1
#
_entry.id   AF-A0A398CZD5-F1
#
_cell.length_a   1.000
_cell.length_b   1.000
_cell.length_c   1.000
_cell.angle_alpha   90.00
_cell.angle_beta   90.00
_cell.angle_gamma   90.00
#
_symmetry.space_group_name_H-M   'P 1'
#
loop_
_entity.id
_entity.type
_entity.pdbx_description
1 polymer ?
#
loop_
_entity_poly.entity_id
_entity_poly.type
_entity_poly.pdbx_seq_one_letter_code
_entity_poly.pdbx_strand_id
1 'polypeptide(L)'
;MHQDQLEYPVAQLIRDRRTVRQFREDPVPQLLITKLLDIACWAPNHGFREPWRFIQYRGEARRTFAESVVATFSAEEKEKNGDRRLAYYMDIL
;
A
#
# COMPACT_ATOMS: atom_id res chain seq x y z
N MET A 1 24.52 -16.21 15.26
CA MET A 1 24.74 -15.10 14.31
C MET A 1 24.41 -13.82 15.04
N HIS A 2 25.43 -13.11 15.52
CA HIS A 2 25.24 -11.84 16.22
C HIS A 2 24.70 -10.82 15.22
N GLN A 3 23.55 -10.24 15.53
CA GLN A 3 23.09 -9.04 14.85
C GLN A 3 24.09 -7.94 15.21
N ASP A 4 25.00 -7.62 14.28
CA ASP A 4 25.65 -6.33 14.28
C ASP A 4 24.54 -5.31 14.09
N GLN A 5 24.08 -4.74 15.20
CA GLN A 5 23.17 -3.62 15.20
C GLN A 5 23.92 -2.48 14.49
N LEU A 6 23.59 -2.22 13.22
CA LEU A 6 24.21 -1.14 12.47
C LEU A 6 24.18 0.13 13.33
N GLU A 7 25.29 0.86 13.34
CA GLU A 7 25.46 2.15 14.02
C GLU A 7 24.29 3.12 13.74
N TYR A 8 23.62 2.95 12.60
CA TYR A 8 22.43 3.68 12.19
C TYR A 8 21.25 2.72 11.97
N PRO A 9 20.33 2.55 12.95
CA PRO A 9 19.16 1.68 12.82
C PRO A 9 18.28 2.00 11.60
N VAL A 10 18.18 3.28 11.23
CA VAL A 10 17.46 3.71 10.02
C VAL A 10 18.09 3.17 8.74
N ALA A 11 19.42 3.02 8.68
CA ALA A 11 20.09 2.49 7.50
C ALA A 11 19.72 1.02 7.27
N GLN A 12 19.58 0.24 8.34
CA GLN A 12 19.10 -1.14 8.23
C GLN A 12 17.67 -1.19 7.70
N LEU A 13 16.76 -0.38 8.26
CA LEU A 13 15.35 -0.32 7.83
C LEU A 13 15.22 0.03 6.34
N ILE A 14 16.01 1.00 5.86
CA ILE A 14 16.03 1.39 4.44
C ILE A 14 16.52 0.24 3.56
N ARG A 15 17.60 -0.43 3.95
CA ARG A 15 18.20 -1.55 3.18
C ARG A 15 17.33 -2.79 3.17
N ASP A 16 16.58 -3.06 4.23
CA ASP A 16 15.76 -4.27 4.35
C ASP A 16 14.38 -4.14 3.71
N ARG A 17 13.88 -2.91 3.49
CA ARG A 17 12.58 -2.70 2.85
C ARG A 17 12.53 -3.36 1.47
N ARG A 18 11.53 -4.21 1.26
CA ARG A 18 11.23 -4.86 -0.03
C ARG A 18 9.85 -4.42 -0.52
N THR A 19 9.66 -4.48 -1.84
CA THR A 19 8.33 -4.32 -2.44
C THR A 19 7.66 -5.69 -2.43
N VAL A 20 6.71 -5.87 -1.51
CA VAL A 20 5.96 -7.12 -1.32
C VAL A 20 4.67 -7.10 -2.15
N ARG A 21 4.32 -8.23 -2.75
CA ARG A 21 3.10 -8.39 -3.58
C ARG A 21 2.25 -9.62 -3.22
N GLN A 22 2.67 -10.38 -2.22
CA GLN A 22 1.94 -11.53 -1.70
C GLN A 22 1.81 -11.33 -0.19
N PHE A 23 0.58 -11.32 0.29
CA PHE A 23 0.25 -11.03 1.68
C PHE A 23 -0.46 -12.21 2.30
N ARG A 24 -0.38 -12.32 3.62
CA ARG A 24 -1.23 -13.25 4.37
C ARG A 24 -2.63 -12.66 4.49
N GLU A 25 -3.62 -13.51 4.70
CA GLU A 25 -5.01 -13.11 4.91
C GLU A 25 -5.24 -12.40 6.25
N ASP A 26 -4.27 -12.50 7.18
CA ASP A 26 -4.33 -11.86 8.49
C ASP A 26 -4.52 -10.34 8.37
N PRO A 27 -5.61 -9.76 8.92
CA PRO A 27 -5.83 -8.33 8.83
C PRO A 27 -4.80 -7.57 9.69
N VAL A 28 -4.24 -6.50 9.11
CA VAL A 28 -3.39 -5.57 9.88
C VAL A 28 -4.25 -4.73 10.83
N PRO A 29 -3.88 -4.59 12.12
CA PRO A 29 -4.61 -3.76 13.05
C PRO A 29 -4.72 -2.30 12.59
N GLN A 30 -5.93 -1.74 12.66
CA GLN A 30 -6.18 -0.36 12.21
C GLN A 30 -5.27 0.66 12.91
N LEU A 31 -5.11 0.52 14.23
CA LEU A 31 -4.29 1.42 15.04
C LEU A 31 -2.82 1.43 14.58
N LEU A 32 -2.31 0.30 14.11
CA LEU A 32 -0.94 0.21 13.60
C LEU A 32 -0.80 1.04 12.32
N ILE A 33 -1.74 0.90 11.38
CA ILE A 33 -1.75 1.68 10.14
C ILE A 33 -1.82 3.18 10.45
N THR A 34 -2.74 3.61 11.32
CA THR A 34 -2.86 5.03 11.69
C THR A 34 -1.56 5.57 12.29
N LYS A 35 -0.94 4.87 13.24
CA LYS A 35 0.35 5.28 13.83
C LYS A 35 1.46 5.42 12.79
N LEU A 36 1.53 4.50 11.82
CA LEU A 36 2.54 4.55 10.76
C LEU A 36 2.31 5.72 9.80
N LEU A 37 1.05 6.02 9.47
CA LEU A 37 0.69 7.18 8.65
C LEU A 37 0.99 8.49 9.38
N ASP A 38 0.71 8.58 10.69
CA ASP A 38 1.06 9.74 11.51
C ASP A 38 2.57 10.01 11.51
N ILE A 39 3.39 8.96 11.60
CA ILE A 39 4.85 9.06 11.48
C ILE A 39 5.23 9.55 10.06
N ALA A 40 4.56 9.05 9.01
CA ALA A 40 4.84 9.43 7.64
C ALA A 40 4.55 10.92 7.36
N CYS A 41 3.61 11.54 8.08
CA CYS A 41 3.32 12.97 8.01
C CYS A 41 4.50 13.87 8.44
N TRP A 42 5.51 13.34 9.12
CA TRP A 42 6.73 14.09 9.44
C TRP A 42 7.68 14.28 8.24
N ALA A 43 7.32 13.76 7.06
CA ALA A 43 8.07 14.01 5.85
C ALA A 43 8.14 15.52 5.54
N PRO A 44 9.32 16.04 5.12
CA PRO A 44 9.46 17.45 4.79
C PRO A 44 8.56 17.80 3.60
N ASN A 45 7.87 18.93 3.69
CA ASN A 45 6.96 19.40 2.65
C ASN A 45 7.08 20.91 2.46
N HIS A 46 6.93 21.36 1.21
CA HIS A 46 7.08 22.77 0.88
C HIS A 46 5.86 23.58 1.33
N GLY A 47 6.11 24.62 2.13
CA GLY A 47 5.10 25.57 2.58
C GLY A 47 4.16 25.03 3.66
N PHE A 48 4.57 24.00 4.43
CA PHE A 48 3.75 23.41 5.51
C PHE A 48 2.33 23.03 5.06
N ARG A 49 2.19 22.54 3.83
CA ARG A 49 0.89 22.23 3.22
C ARG A 49 0.37 20.85 3.57
N GLU A 50 1.24 19.96 4.04
CA GLU A 50 0.88 18.59 4.41
C GLU A 50 -0.05 17.93 3.36
N PRO A 51 0.39 17.84 2.10
CA PRO A 51 -0.51 17.61 0.97
C PRO A 51 -1.01 16.15 0.88
N TRP A 52 -0.47 15.24 1.69
CA TRP A 52 -0.81 13.83 1.67
C TRP A 52 -2.29 13.62 2.04
N ARG A 53 -2.94 12.72 1.30
CA ARG A 53 -4.26 12.19 1.62
C ARG A 53 -4.15 10.67 1.52
N PHE A 54 -4.52 9.99 2.59
CA PHE A 54 -4.51 8.53 2.65
C PHE A 54 -5.96 8.04 2.60
N ILE A 55 -6.25 7.15 1.66
CA ILE A 55 -7.55 6.50 1.51
C ILE A 55 -7.34 5.02 1.73
N GLN A 56 -8.04 4.45 2.71
CA GLN A 56 -7.92 3.06 3.07
C GLN A 56 -9.19 2.30 2.68
N TYR A 57 -9.01 1.27 1.85
CA TYR A 57 -10.08 0.32 1.51
C TYR A 57 -9.90 -0.94 2.35
N ARG A 58 -10.98 -1.40 3.00
CA ARG A 58 -10.97 -2.60 3.86
C ARG A 58 -12.21 -3.44 3.63
N GLY A 59 -12.11 -4.75 3.83
CA GLY A 59 -13.22 -5.68 3.64
C GLY A 59 -13.77 -5.58 2.22
N GLU A 60 -15.10 -5.46 2.10
CA GLU A 60 -15.80 -5.35 0.81
C GLU A 60 -15.46 -4.07 0.03
N ALA A 61 -15.03 -2.99 0.69
CA ALA A 61 -14.65 -1.76 -0.01
C ALA A 61 -13.45 -1.95 -0.97
N ARG A 62 -12.65 -3.00 -0.76
CA ARG A 62 -11.55 -3.38 -1.66
C ARG A 62 -12.05 -3.83 -3.02
N ARG A 63 -13.16 -4.56 -3.05
CA ARG A 63 -13.85 -4.95 -4.29
C ARG A 63 -14.33 -3.73 -5.05
N THR A 64 -15.03 -2.82 -4.36
CA THR A 64 -15.50 -1.57 -4.97
C THR A 64 -14.35 -0.78 -5.59
N PHE A 65 -13.19 -0.69 -4.92
CA PHE A 65 -12.00 -0.05 -5.47
C PHE A 65 -11.49 -0.80 -6.71
N ALA A 66 -11.30 -2.12 -6.63
CA ALA A 66 -10.79 -2.93 -7.73
C ALA A 66 -11.66 -2.83 -8.98
N GLU A 67 -12.98 -2.89 -8.82
CA GLU A 67 -13.98 -2.71 -9.88
C GLU A 67 -13.92 -1.28 -10.45
N SER A 68 -13.81 -0.26 -9.60
CA SER A 68 -13.69 1.13 -10.03
C SER A 68 -12.42 1.37 -10.86
N VAL A 69 -11.30 0.72 -10.51
CA VAL A 69 -10.06 0.81 -11.29
C VAL A 69 -10.24 0.14 -12.66
N VAL A 70 -10.79 -1.08 -12.71
CA VAL A 70 -11.03 -1.75 -13.99
C VAL A 70 -12.04 -0.99 -14.84
N ALA A 71 -13.01 -0.31 -14.21
CA ALA A 71 -13.99 0.51 -14.90
C ALA A 71 -13.37 1.71 -15.65
N THR A 72 -12.19 2.21 -15.26
CA THR A 72 -11.51 3.31 -15.96
C THR A 72 -10.77 2.88 -17.23
N PHE A 73 -10.59 1.57 -17.44
CA PHE A 73 -9.92 1.05 -18.63
C PHE A 73 -10.77 1.24 -19.89
N SER A 74 -10.10 1.32 -21.04
CA SER A 74 -10.75 1.30 -22.35
C SER A 74 -11.49 -0.02 -22.58
N ALA A 75 -12.43 -0.04 -23.54
CA ALA A 75 -13.17 -1.26 -23.88
C ALA A 75 -12.23 -2.39 -24.33
N GLU A 76 -11.22 -2.07 -25.14
CA GLU A 76 -10.22 -3.02 -25.61
C GLU A 76 -9.39 -3.63 -24.46
N GLU A 77 -8.98 -2.81 -23.50
CA GLU A 77 -8.21 -3.28 -22.33
C GLU A 77 -9.05 -4.16 -21.41
N LYS A 78 -10.34 -3.83 -21.23
CA LYS A 78 -11.28 -4.65 -20.45
C LYS A 78 -11.47 -6.01 -21.08
N GLU A 79 -11.69 -6.06 -22.40
CA GLU A 79 -11.83 -7.32 -23.12
C GLU A 79 -10.57 -8.18 -23.00
N LYS A 80 -9.39 -7.58 -23.16
CA LYS A 80 -8.11 -8.32 -23.12
C LYS A 80 -7.68 -8.74 -21.71
N ASN A 81 -7.97 -7.93 -20.69
CA ASN A 81 -7.31 -8.05 -19.38
C ASN A 81 -8.19 -7.75 -18.15
N GLY A 82 -9.46 -7.40 -18.31
CA GLY A 82 -10.32 -6.91 -17.23
C GLY A 82 -10.36 -7.87 -16.03
N ASP A 83 -10.72 -9.12 -16.27
CA ASP A 83 -10.85 -10.14 -15.22
C ASP A 83 -9.51 -10.43 -14.53
N ARG A 84 -8.43 -10.53 -15.32
CA ARG A 84 -7.07 -10.74 -14.78
C ARG A 84 -6.64 -9.58 -13.88
N ARG A 85 -6.96 -8.34 -14.27
CA ARG A 85 -6.64 -7.13 -13.50
C ARG A 85 -7.49 -7.04 -12.24
N LEU A 86 -8.78 -7.37 -12.32
CA LEU A 86 -9.66 -7.44 -11.16
C LEU A 86 -9.12 -8.45 -10.13
N ALA A 87 -8.81 -9.68 -10.58
CA ALA A 87 -8.23 -10.70 -9.73
C ALA A 87 -6.91 -10.25 -9.10
N TYR A 88 -6.03 -9.62 -9.89
CA TYR A 88 -4.77 -9.05 -9.38
C TYR A 88 -5.00 -8.02 -8.27
N TYR A 89 -5.93 -7.07 -8.46
CA TYR A 89 -6.23 -6.09 -7.43
C TYR A 89 -6.85 -6.72 -6.19
N MET A 90 -7.70 -7.74 -6.34
CA MET A 90 -8.29 -8.45 -5.21
C MET A 90 -7.30 -9.31 -4.41
N ASP A 91 -6.20 -9.73 -5.04
CA ASP A 91 -5.15 -10.52 -4.40
C ASP A 91 -4.15 -9.66 -3.61
N ILE A 92 -3.87 -8.44 -4.09
CA ILE A 92 -2.90 -7.54 -3.44
C ILE A 92 -3.53 -6.54 -2.45
N LEU A 93 -4.85 -6.38 -2.45
CA LEU A 93 -5.60 -5.47 -1.57
C LEU A 93 -6.30 -6.25 -0.48
#